data_AF-A0A165K2C3-F1
#
_entry.id   AF-A0A165K2C3-F1
#
_cell.length_a   1.000
_cell.length_b   1.000
_cell.length_c   1.000
_cell.angle_alpha   90.00
_cell.angle_beta   90.00
_cell.angle_gamma   90.00
#
_symmetry.space_group_name_H-M   'P 1'
#
loop_
_entity.id
_entity.type
_entity.pdbx_description
1 polymer ?
#
loop_
_entity_poly.entity_id
_entity_poly.type
_entity_poly.pdbx_seq_one_letter_code
_entity_poly.pdbx_strand_id
1 'polypeptide(L)' 'MKEENARAYWAANLRLILTYLAVWFAVSYGCGILLVDELNQIQFFGFKLGFWFAQQGAIYVFLVLIV' A
#
# COMPACT_ATOMS: atom_id res chain seq x y z
N MET A 1 31.92 -8.11 -15.77
CA MET A 1 30.75 -8.98 -16.00
C MET A 1 30.08 -9.49 -14.72
N LYS A 2 30.76 -10.12 -13.74
CA LYS A 2 30.09 -10.59 -12.49
C LYS A 2 29.54 -9.45 -11.61
N GLU A 3 30.30 -8.36 -11.43
CA GLU A 3 29.90 -7.24 -10.55
C GLU A 3 28.77 -6.39 -11.11
N GLU A 4 28.71 -6.23 -12.43
CA GLU A 4 27.69 -5.41 -13.12
C GLU A 4 26.30 -6.07 -13.00
N ASN A 5 26.26 -7.40 -13.15
CA ASN A 5 25.04 -8.18 -12.90
C ASN A 5 24.60 -8.13 -11.43
N ALA A 6 25.55 -8.12 -10.48
CA ALA A 6 25.23 -7.99 -9.06
C ALA A 6 24.64 -6.61 -8.71
N ARG A 7 25.17 -5.53 -9.30
CA ARG A 7 24.62 -4.16 -9.12
C ARG A 7 23.23 -4.02 -9.72
N ALA A 8 22.99 -4.58 -10.91
CA ALA A 8 21.67 -4.57 -11.53
C ALA A 8 20.63 -5.34 -10.71
N TYR A 9 21.00 -6.50 -10.17
CA TYR A 9 20.14 -7.28 -9.27
C TYR A 9 19.80 -6.52 -7.98
N TRP A 10 20.80 -5.86 -7.39
CA TRP A 10 20.61 -5.06 -6.19
C TRP A 10 19.64 -3.90 -6.44
N ALA A 11 19.80 -3.17 -7.54
CA ALA A 11 18.90 -2.09 -7.92
C ALA A 11 17.47 -2.59 -8.15
N ALA A 12 17.30 -3.76 -8.78
CA ALA A 12 15.99 -4.38 -8.99
C ALA A 12 15.30 -4.74 -7.66
N ASN A 13 16.04 -5.34 -6.73
CA ASN A 13 15.52 -5.66 -5.39
C ASN A 13 15.15 -4.40 -4.61
N LEU A 14 15.99 -3.36 -4.66
CA LEU A 14 15.71 -2.10 -4.00
C LEU A 14 14.42 -1.46 -4.53
N ARG A 15 14.21 -1.53 -5.86
CA ARG A 15 13.00 -1.03 -6.50
C ARG A 15 11.75 -1.81 -6.10
N LEU A 16 11.86 -3.13 -5.95
CA LEU A 16 10.79 -3.99 -5.41
C LEU A 16 10.43 -3.58 -3.99
N ILE A 17 11.41 -3.49 -3.10
CA ILE A 17 11.22 -3.10 -1.69
C ILE A 17 10.58 -1.71 -1.60
N LEU A 18 11.09 -0.74 -2.36
CA LEU A 18 10.52 0.61 -2.39
C LEU A 18 9.08 0.63 -2.89
N THR A 19 8.75 -0.22 -3.88
CA THR A 19 7.38 -0.32 -4.39
C THR A 19 6.45 -0.88 -3.33
N TYR A 20 6.85 -1.97 -2.64
CA TYR A 20 6.07 -2.52 -1.53
C TYR A 20 5.88 -1.51 -0.38
N LEU A 21 6.94 -0.79 0.00
CA LEU A 21 6.86 0.25 1.02
C LEU A 21 5.96 1.41 0.60
N ALA A 22 6.02 1.83 -0.66
CA ALA A 22 5.16 2.89 -1.17
C ALA A 22 3.69 2.48 -1.16
N VAL A 23 3.36 1.26 -1.59
CA VAL A 23 1.98 0.74 -1.55
C VAL A 23 1.51 0.61 -0.10
N TRP A 24 2.34 0.05 0.78
CA TRP A 24 2.05 -0.04 2.22
C TRP A 24 1.73 1.35 2.81
N PHE A 25 2.57 2.35 2.53
CA PHE A 25 2.39 3.71 3.01
C PHE A 25 1.10 4.35 2.47
N ALA A 26 0.86 4.26 1.16
CA ALA A 26 -0.32 4.84 0.53
C ALA A 26 -1.62 4.25 1.08
N VAL A 27 -1.65 2.93 1.30
CA VAL A 27 -2.85 2.20 1.73
C VAL A 27 -3.10 2.38 3.22
N SER A 28 -2.08 2.16 4.06
CA SER A 28 -2.24 2.21 5.52
C SER A 28 -2.29 3.64 6.03
N TYR A 29 -1.36 4.49 5.59
CA TYR A 29 -1.26 5.88 6.08
C TYR A 29 -2.07 6.84 5.21
N GLY A 30 -1.93 6.76 3.88
CA GLY A 30 -2.64 7.63 2.95
C GLY A 30 -4.15 7.48 3.04
N CYS A 31 -4.68 6.29 2.77
CA CYS A 31 -6.13 6.04 2.79
C CYS A 31 -6.69 5.87 4.20
N GLY A 32 -5.93 5.31 5.14
CA GLY A 32 -6.41 5.06 6.50
C GLY A 32 -6.43 6.30 7.41
N ILE A 33 -5.54 7.27 7.20
CA ILE A 33 -5.35 8.41 8.12
C ILE A 33 -5.44 9.73 7.37
N LEU A 34 -4.65 9.91 6.31
CA LEU A 34 -4.51 11.21 5.64
C LEU A 34 -5.76 11.63 4.87
N LEU A 35 -6.37 10.69 4.16
CA LEU A 35 -7.57 10.87 3.34
C LEU A 35 -8.83 10.42 4.07
N VAL A 36 -8.75 10.16 5.38
CA VAL A 36 -9.85 9.57 6.15
C VAL A 36 -11.10 10.47 6.10
N ASP A 37 -10.93 11.79 6.15
CA ASP A 37 -12.06 12.74 6.15
C ASP A 37 -12.76 12.81 4.79
N GLU A 38 -12.00 12.78 3.69
CA GLU A 38 -12.53 12.72 2.32
C GLU A 38 -13.23 11.38 2.07
N LEU A 39 -12.60 10.26 2.46
CA LEU A 39 -13.18 8.93 2.32
C LEU A 39 -14.41 8.75 3.22
N ASN A 40 -14.47 9.45 4.36
CA ASN A 40 -15.61 9.41 5.27
C ASN A 40 -16.86 10.12 4.73
N GLN A 41 -16.74 10.94 3.67
CA GLN A 41 -17.90 11.48 2.95
C GLN A 41 -18.64 10.40 2.15
N ILE A 42 -17.94 9.31 1.80
CA ILE A 42 -18.50 8.19 1.08
C ILE A 42 -18.98 7.15 2.10
N GLN A 43 -20.28 6.89 2.10
CA GLN A 43 -20.85 5.77 2.86
C GLN A 43 -20.76 4.49 2.03
N PHE A 44 -20.07 3.50 2.59
CA PHE A 44 -19.91 2.17 2.03
C PHE A 44 -20.63 1.16 2.94
N PHE A 45 -21.62 0.43 2.40
CA PHE A 45 -22.35 -0.59 3.16
C PHE A 45 -22.95 -0.12 4.52
N GLY A 46 -23.27 1.18 4.64
CA GLY A 46 -23.84 1.77 5.86
C GLY A 46 -22.82 2.27 6.88
N PHE A 47 -21.53 2.19 6.59
CA PHE A 47 -20.45 2.76 7.40
C PHE A 47 -19.54 3.67 6.55
N LYS A 48 -18.76 4.54 7.21
CA LYS A 48 -17.87 5.48 6.51
C LYS A 48 -16.73 4.71 5.84
N LEU A 49 -16.42 5.02 4.58
CA LEU A 49 -15.42 4.27 3.81
C LEU A 49 -14.01 4.43 4.40
N GLY A 50 -13.66 5.60 4.94
CA GLY A 50 -12.40 5.81 5.67
C GLY A 50 -12.27 4.89 6.90
N PHE A 51 -13.36 4.72 7.66
CA PHE A 51 -13.41 3.78 8.79
C PHE A 51 -13.23 2.33 8.35
N TRP A 52 -13.91 1.91 7.26
CA TRP A 52 -13.70 0.57 6.69
C TRP A 52 -12.26 0.34 6.25
N PHE A 53 -11.63 1.35 5.65
CA PHE A 53 -10.25 1.28 5.18
C PHE A 53 -9.26 1.12 6.34
N ALA A 54 -9.47 1.86 7.42
CA ALA A 54 -8.67 1.78 8.64
C ALA A 54 -8.76 0.42 9.35
N GLN A 55 -9.84 -0.33 9.15
CA GLN A 55 -10.11 -1.56 9.90
C GLN A 55 -9.94 -2.85 9.09
N GLN A 56 -10.46 -2.89 7.86
CA GLN A 56 -10.45 -4.08 7.00
C GLN A 56 -9.90 -3.81 5.58
N GLY A 57 -9.89 -2.56 5.10
CA GLY A 57 -9.45 -2.27 3.73
C GLY A 57 -7.96 -2.56 3.51
N ALA A 58 -7.09 -2.22 4.46
CA ALA A 58 -5.66 -2.42 4.33
C ALA A 58 -5.27 -3.90 4.16
N ILE A 59 -5.95 -4.83 4.85
CA ILE A 59 -5.61 -6.26 4.78
C ILE A 59 -5.91 -6.87 3.40
N TYR A 60 -6.95 -6.40 2.71
CA TYR A 60 -7.25 -6.83 1.35
C TYR A 60 -6.17 -6.40 0.37
N VAL A 61 -5.62 -5.19 0.52
CA VAL A 61 -4.53 -4.72 -0.34
C VAL A 61 -3.25 -5.53 -0.12
N PHE A 62 -2.96 -5.92 1.13
CA PHE A 62 -1.83 -6.82 1.40
C PHE A 62 -2.01 -8.21 0.81
N LEU A 63 -3.23 -8.76 0.83
CA LEU A 63 -3.51 -10.03 0.14
C LEU A 63 -3.24 -9.93 -1.37
N VAL A 64 -3.70 -8.87 -2.02
CA VAL A 64 -3.47 -8.64 -3.46
C VAL A 64 -1.99 -8.44 -3.77
N LEU A 65 -1.21 -7.85 -2.86
CA LEU A 65 0.24 -7.69 -3.02
C LEU A 65 1.02 -9.01 -2.92
N ILE A 66 0.46 -10.02 -2.26
CA ILE A 66 1.11 -11.31 -2.02
C ILE A 66 0.84 -12.31 -3.16
N VAL A 67 -0.34 -12.23 -3.78
CA VAL A 67 -0.78 -13.11 -4.90
C VAL A 67 -0.12 -12.70 -6.21
#